data_AF-A0A524LLG6-F1
#
_entry.id   AF-A0A524LLG6-F1
#
_cell.length_a   1.000
_cell.length_b   1.000
_cell.length_c   1.000
_cell.angle_alpha   90.00
_cell.angle_beta   90.00
_cell.angle_gamma   90.00
#
_symmetry.space_group_name_H-M   'P 1'
#
loop_
_entity.id
_entity.type
_entity.pdbx_description
1 polymer ?
#
loop_
_entity_poly.entity_id
_entity_poly.type
_entity_poly.pdbx_seq_one_letter_code
_entity_poly.pdbx_strand_id
1 'polypeptide(L)'
;MTQDTIVGNLTSLGLTKNEAKAYHTLVKLGRSSARIIAEDSGVPRSKVYETLEILEKRGIIKKVTGTNPIEFDPAPVDAALDHLEEKVKGSVTSARKVLKGLQDLRGTEAKEFAWASQGMEQVIMGMRTAIENAQEYVYIASASPGLLGHLRGSFSNAKSRGVVIELFTITPGRLEIPGLEHYLEVKIMSPNTDVLTEGFSEIFKSPELSPDEWEPTRMLIMNVDGKESIGVFLPSDESSQPWSLHIRSRLVVLIQWQVVKTVLSSVEAIIQNKMF
;
A
#
# COMPACT_ATOMS: atom_id res chain seq x y z
N MET A 1 11.62 19.25 -5.02
CA MET A 1 10.32 18.55 -5.03
C MET A 1 9.46 19.19 -6.10
N THR A 2 8.92 18.42 -7.04
CA THR A 2 8.18 18.96 -8.19
C THR A 2 6.78 19.41 -7.77
N GLN A 3 6.30 20.51 -8.36
CA GLN A 3 4.95 21.06 -8.11
C GLN A 3 3.83 20.03 -8.32
N ASP A 4 4.05 19.04 -9.18
CA ASP A 4 3.09 17.95 -9.42
C ASP A 4 2.92 17.03 -8.21
N THR A 5 3.98 16.78 -7.44
CA THR A 5 3.91 15.95 -6.23
C THR A 5 3.03 16.59 -5.17
N ILE A 6 3.19 17.90 -4.92
CA ILE A 6 2.38 18.60 -3.90
C ILE A 6 0.92 18.73 -4.31
N VAL A 7 0.65 18.97 -5.60
CA VAL A 7 -0.73 19.01 -6.12
C VAL A 7 -1.42 17.65 -5.96
N GLY A 8 -0.71 16.55 -6.22
CA GLY A 8 -1.21 15.19 -5.99
C GLY A 8 -1.54 14.92 -4.51
N ASN A 9 -0.64 15.30 -3.60
CA ASN A 9 -0.83 15.13 -2.16
C ASN A 9 -2.04 15.92 -1.64
N LEU A 10 -2.16 17.20 -2.01
CA LEU A 10 -3.30 18.04 -1.65
C LEU A 10 -4.63 17.52 -2.24
N THR A 11 -4.58 16.98 -3.46
CA THR A 11 -5.77 16.35 -4.08
C THR A 11 -6.21 15.12 -3.29
N SER A 12 -5.26 14.35 -2.77
CA SER A 12 -5.54 13.19 -1.89
C SER A 12 -6.16 13.61 -0.55
N LEU A 13 -5.98 14.87 -0.12
CA LEU A 13 -6.65 15.47 1.03
C LEU A 13 -8.04 16.07 0.70
N GLY A 14 -8.58 15.79 -0.49
CA GLY A 14 -9.93 16.17 -0.89
C GLY A 14 -10.05 17.57 -1.49
N LEU A 15 -8.94 18.15 -1.97
CA LEU A 15 -8.96 19.33 -2.83
C LEU A 15 -9.11 18.92 -4.30
N THR A 16 -9.71 19.78 -5.12
CA THR A 16 -9.62 19.63 -6.58
C THR A 16 -8.24 20.06 -7.10
N LYS A 17 -7.88 19.66 -8.33
CA LYS A 17 -6.59 20.06 -8.94
C LYS A 17 -6.41 21.59 -8.98
N ASN A 18 -7.48 22.35 -9.22
CA ASN A 18 -7.45 23.81 -9.22
C ASN A 18 -7.30 24.38 -7.81
N GLU A 19 -8.03 23.83 -6.84
CA GLU A 19 -7.90 24.19 -5.42
C GLU A 19 -6.47 23.95 -4.93
N ALA A 20 -5.89 22.79 -5.22
CA ALA A 20 -4.54 22.43 -4.84
C ALA A 20 -3.50 23.39 -5.45
N LYS A 21 -3.62 23.71 -6.74
CA LYS A 21 -2.76 24.68 -7.43
C LYS A 21 -2.86 26.08 -6.83
N ALA A 22 -4.10 26.57 -6.63
CA ALA A 22 -4.34 27.89 -6.07
C ALA A 22 -3.82 28.01 -4.62
N TYR A 23 -4.05 26.99 -3.80
CA TYR A 23 -3.57 26.94 -2.42
C TYR A 23 -2.03 26.91 -2.36
N HIS A 24 -1.39 26.03 -3.13
CA HIS A 24 0.08 25.98 -3.24
C HIS A 24 0.67 27.33 -3.65
N THR A 25 0.12 27.96 -4.70
CA THR A 25 0.55 29.28 -5.16
C THR A 25 0.35 30.35 -4.09
N LEU A 26 -0.78 30.35 -3.39
CA LEU A 26 -1.02 31.30 -2.31
C LEU A 26 -0.06 31.12 -1.14
N VAL A 27 0.28 29.89 -0.75
CA VAL A 27 1.30 29.61 0.28
C VAL A 27 2.68 30.10 -0.18
N LYS A 28 3.04 29.88 -1.45
CA LYS A 28 4.32 30.31 -2.03
C LYS A 28 4.45 31.84 -2.08
N LEU A 29 3.38 32.54 -2.48
CA LEU A 29 3.38 33.99 -2.64
C LEU A 29 3.11 34.75 -1.33
N GLY A 30 2.50 34.08 -0.34
CA GLY A 30 1.89 34.73 0.80
C GLY A 30 0.65 35.54 0.39
N ARG A 31 0.24 36.47 1.25
CA ARG A 31 -0.93 37.32 1.03
C ARG A 31 -0.93 37.96 -0.37
N SER A 32 -1.94 37.65 -1.18
CA SER A 32 -1.96 37.99 -2.61
C SER A 32 -3.37 38.22 -3.16
N SER A 33 -3.48 38.99 -4.25
CA SER A 33 -4.75 39.16 -4.97
C SER A 33 -5.07 37.97 -5.88
N ALA A 34 -6.36 37.74 -6.13
CA ALA A 34 -6.83 36.67 -7.03
C ALA A 34 -6.20 36.72 -8.44
N ARG A 35 -5.87 37.93 -8.92
CA ARG A 35 -5.20 38.12 -10.22
C ARG A 35 -3.80 37.49 -10.23
N ILE A 36 -2.99 37.81 -9.23
CA ILE A 36 -1.61 37.31 -9.13
C ILE A 36 -1.64 35.79 -8.95
N ILE A 37 -2.57 35.29 -8.12
CA ILE A 37 -2.74 33.85 -7.90
C ILE A 37 -3.10 33.14 -9.21
N ALA A 38 -3.99 33.68 -10.04
CA ALA A 38 -4.33 33.08 -11.34
C ALA A 38 -3.13 33.02 -12.29
N GLU A 39 -2.31 34.07 -12.31
CA GLU A 39 -1.13 34.17 -13.17
C GLU A 39 -0.06 33.13 -12.78
N ASP A 40 0.26 32.97 -11.49
CA ASP A 40 1.31 32.03 -11.04
C ASP A 40 0.82 30.57 -10.93
N SER A 41 -0.47 30.35 -10.63
CA SER A 41 -1.02 28.99 -10.47
C SER A 41 -1.37 28.28 -11.78
N GLY A 42 -1.51 29.04 -12.87
CA GLY A 42 -2.05 28.55 -14.14
C GLY A 42 -3.54 28.15 -14.07
N VAL A 43 -4.25 28.52 -13.00
CA VAL A 43 -5.71 28.38 -12.92
C VAL A 43 -6.36 29.51 -13.73
N PRO A 44 -7.30 29.21 -14.65
CA PRO A 44 -7.97 30.24 -15.43
C PRO A 44 -8.60 31.32 -14.55
N ARG A 45 -8.47 32.59 -14.96
CA ARG A 45 -9.05 33.73 -14.21
C ARG A 45 -10.55 33.60 -13.98
N SER A 46 -11.28 32.95 -14.88
CA SER A 46 -12.72 32.67 -14.72
C SER A 46 -13.04 31.71 -13.57
N LYS A 47 -12.07 30.89 -13.12
CA LYS A 47 -12.24 29.89 -12.05
C LYS A 47 -11.51 30.25 -10.75
N VAL A 48 -10.53 31.16 -10.78
CA VAL A 48 -9.71 31.45 -9.60
C VAL A 48 -10.52 32.02 -8.44
N TYR A 49 -11.50 32.89 -8.71
CA TYR A 49 -12.32 33.51 -7.67
C TYR A 49 -13.19 32.46 -6.98
N GLU A 50 -13.91 31.64 -7.75
CA GLU A 50 -14.69 30.51 -7.23
C GLU A 50 -13.81 29.53 -6.43
N THR A 51 -12.62 29.22 -6.95
CA THR A 51 -11.65 28.35 -6.27
C THR A 51 -11.25 28.94 -4.91
N LEU A 52 -10.91 30.23 -4.85
CA LEU A 52 -10.53 30.90 -3.61
C LEU A 52 -11.70 30.99 -2.62
N GLU A 53 -12.93 31.21 -3.09
CA GLU A 53 -14.12 31.17 -2.23
C GLU A 53 -14.36 29.77 -1.64
N ILE A 54 -14.12 28.70 -2.41
CA ILE A 54 -14.22 27.32 -1.90
C ILE A 54 -13.13 27.07 -0.85
N LEU A 55 -11.90 27.52 -1.10
CA LEU A 55 -10.80 27.40 -0.13
C LEU A 55 -11.07 28.20 1.16
N GLU A 56 -11.68 29.37 1.04
CA GLU A 56 -12.10 30.20 2.18
C GLU A 56 -13.20 29.51 2.98
N LYS A 57 -14.23 28.98 2.30
CA LYS A 57 -15.30 28.18 2.95
C LYS A 57 -14.78 26.91 3.63
N ARG A 58 -13.67 26.36 3.13
CA ARG A 58 -12.95 25.25 3.78
C ARG A 58 -12.09 25.72 4.97
N GLY A 59 -11.95 27.01 5.20
CA GLY A 59 -11.23 27.58 6.34
C GLY A 59 -9.70 27.52 6.25
N ILE A 60 -9.14 27.15 5.09
CA ILE A 60 -7.69 27.01 4.92
C ILE A 60 -7.02 28.26 4.33
N ILE A 61 -7.83 29.24 3.92
CA ILE A 61 -7.40 30.60 3.57
C ILE A 61 -8.39 31.58 4.18
N LYS A 62 -8.01 32.85 4.28
CA LYS A 62 -8.93 33.94 4.67
C LYS A 62 -8.92 35.03 3.61
N LYS A 63 -10.09 35.63 3.37
CA LYS A 63 -10.22 36.85 2.60
C LYS A 63 -9.88 38.05 3.47
N VAL A 64 -9.02 38.93 2.97
CA VAL A 64 -8.63 40.14 3.68
C VAL A 64 -9.62 41.25 3.31
N THR A 65 -10.33 41.78 4.31
CA THR A 65 -11.27 42.89 4.14
C THR A 65 -10.54 44.23 4.09
N GLY A 66 -11.06 45.18 3.31
CA GLY A 66 -10.54 46.55 3.24
C GLY A 66 -9.39 46.77 2.25
N THR A 67 -9.08 45.77 1.41
CA THR A 67 -8.12 45.92 0.31
C THR A 67 -8.83 46.13 -1.03
N ASN A 68 -8.21 46.89 -1.93
CA ASN A 68 -8.66 47.03 -3.31
C ASN A 68 -7.43 46.89 -4.24
N PRO A 69 -7.27 45.77 -4.96
CA PRO A 69 -8.19 44.63 -5.07
C PRO A 69 -8.28 43.77 -3.79
N ILE A 70 -9.29 42.91 -3.72
CA ILE A 70 -9.45 41.92 -2.65
C ILE A 70 -8.24 40.98 -2.64
N GLU A 71 -7.66 40.78 -1.46
CA GLU A 71 -6.54 39.86 -1.23
C GLU A 71 -6.98 38.66 -0.38
N PHE A 72 -6.21 37.59 -0.50
CA PHE A 72 -6.36 36.35 0.24
C PHE A 72 -5.05 36.04 0.95
N ASP A 73 -5.13 35.42 2.12
CA ASP A 73 -3.99 35.10 2.96
C ASP A 73 -4.12 33.62 3.40
N PRO A 74 -3.09 32.78 3.22
CA PRO A 74 -3.17 31.38 3.62
C PRO A 74 -3.19 31.26 5.14
N ALA A 75 -3.93 30.27 5.66
CA ALA A 75 -3.77 29.87 7.05
C ALA A 75 -2.37 29.26 7.27
N PRO A 76 -1.87 29.21 8.53
CA PRO A 76 -0.65 28.46 8.84
C PRO A 76 -0.71 27.04 8.28
N VAL A 77 0.35 26.61 7.59
CA VAL A 77 0.35 25.38 6.78
C VAL A 77 -0.03 24.16 7.62
N ASP A 78 0.57 23.99 8.81
CA ASP A 78 0.28 22.87 9.69
C ASP A 78 -1.21 22.85 10.08
N ALA A 79 -1.76 23.97 10.52
CA ALA A 79 -3.17 24.08 10.89
C ALA A 79 -4.12 23.80 9.72
N ALA A 80 -3.78 24.23 8.51
CA ALA A 80 -4.56 23.96 7.32
C ALA A 80 -4.53 22.47 6.93
N LEU A 81 -3.36 21.83 6.99
CA LEU A 81 -3.20 20.41 6.68
C LEU A 81 -3.88 19.53 7.73
N ASP A 82 -3.74 19.85 9.01
CA ASP A 82 -4.43 19.17 10.12
C ASP A 82 -5.95 19.26 9.93
N HIS A 83 -6.48 20.45 9.61
CA HIS A 83 -7.91 20.63 9.35
C HIS A 83 -8.43 19.77 8.17
N LEU A 84 -7.67 19.70 7.08
CA LEU A 84 -8.02 18.87 5.94
C LEU A 84 -7.98 17.38 6.29
N GLU A 85 -6.95 16.96 7.02
CA GLU A 85 -6.79 15.58 7.46
C GLU A 85 -7.94 15.16 8.39
N GLU A 86 -8.30 15.98 9.37
CA GLU A 86 -9.44 15.75 10.26
C GLU A 86 -10.75 15.59 9.49
N LYS A 87 -10.98 16.43 8.47
CA LYS A 87 -12.17 16.37 7.63
C LYS A 87 -12.25 15.07 6.83
N VAL A 88 -11.12 14.62 6.28
CA VAL A 88 -11.03 13.32 5.59
C VAL A 88 -11.26 12.17 6.59
N LYS A 89 -10.60 12.19 7.76
CA LYS A 89 -10.76 11.19 8.83
C LYS A 89 -12.23 11.09 9.30
N GLY A 90 -12.90 12.22 9.49
CA GLY A 90 -14.32 12.28 9.86
C GLY A 90 -15.24 11.70 8.79
N SER A 91 -14.94 12.00 7.52
CA SER A 91 -15.68 11.44 6.36
C SER A 91 -15.51 9.93 6.26
N VAL A 92 -14.27 9.42 6.43
CA VAL A 92 -13.97 7.98 6.46
C VAL A 92 -14.69 7.29 7.61
N THR A 93 -14.69 7.89 8.81
CA THR A 93 -15.38 7.35 9.99
C THR A 93 -16.88 7.23 9.76
N SER A 94 -17.50 8.27 9.21
CA SER A 94 -18.94 8.29 8.90
C SER A 94 -19.29 7.26 7.83
N ALA A 95 -18.55 7.23 6.72
CA ALA A 95 -18.75 6.26 5.65
C ALA A 95 -18.59 4.82 6.16
N ARG A 96 -17.55 4.55 6.96
CA ARG A 96 -17.31 3.24 7.57
C ARG A 96 -18.48 2.77 8.41
N LYS A 97 -19.05 3.64 9.26
CA LYS A 97 -20.20 3.30 10.10
C LYS A 97 -21.40 2.87 9.27
N VAL A 98 -21.75 3.66 8.24
CA VAL A 98 -22.89 3.38 7.37
C VAL A 98 -22.67 2.09 6.56
N LEU A 99 -21.50 1.97 5.92
CA LEU A 99 -21.20 0.83 5.05
C LEU A 99 -21.09 -0.49 5.82
N LYS A 100 -20.51 -0.49 7.03
CA LYS A 100 -20.51 -1.69 7.89
C LYS A 100 -21.92 -2.11 8.29
N GLY A 101 -22.77 -1.15 8.68
CA GLY A 101 -24.18 -1.44 8.99
C GLY A 101 -24.92 -2.08 7.82
N LEU A 102 -24.66 -1.65 6.58
CA LEU A 102 -25.22 -2.27 5.38
C LEU A 102 -24.65 -3.67 5.11
N GLN A 103 -23.36 -3.89 5.37
CA GLN A 103 -22.73 -5.19 5.23
C GLN A 103 -23.31 -6.22 6.21
N ASP A 104 -23.51 -5.84 7.47
CA ASP A 104 -24.06 -6.74 8.50
C ASP A 104 -25.51 -7.17 8.17
N LEU A 105 -26.28 -6.32 7.50
CA LEU A 105 -27.64 -6.63 7.05
C LEU A 105 -27.71 -7.67 5.92
N ARG A 106 -26.65 -7.82 5.12
CA ARG A 106 -26.60 -8.78 4.00
C ARG A 106 -26.37 -10.22 4.45
N GLY A 107 -26.08 -10.46 5.74
CA GLY A 107 -25.71 -11.77 6.26
C GLY A 107 -24.32 -12.22 5.79
N THR A 108 -23.82 -13.33 6.36
CA THR A 108 -22.55 -13.92 5.94
C THR A 108 -22.75 -14.71 4.65
N GLU A 109 -22.33 -14.17 3.51
CA GLU A 109 -22.13 -14.97 2.29
C GLU A 109 -21.24 -16.19 2.61
N ALA A 110 -21.50 -17.30 1.93
CA ALA A 110 -20.66 -18.48 2.03
C ALA A 110 -19.22 -18.09 1.68
N LYS A 111 -18.28 -18.25 2.62
CA LYS A 111 -16.88 -17.91 2.39
C LYS A 111 -16.35 -18.78 1.26
N GLU A 112 -16.00 -18.16 0.13
CA GLU A 112 -15.27 -18.83 -0.94
C GLU A 112 -13.98 -19.43 -0.38
N PHE A 113 -13.71 -20.69 -0.73
CA PHE A 113 -12.54 -21.42 -0.26
C PHE A 113 -11.26 -21.00 -0.98
N ALA A 114 -11.37 -20.57 -2.24
CA ALA A 114 -10.27 -20.02 -3.00
C ALA A 114 -10.79 -19.08 -4.10
N TRP A 115 -10.08 -17.97 -4.34
CA TRP A 115 -10.38 -17.03 -5.43
C TRP A 115 -9.11 -16.32 -5.90
N ALA A 116 -9.12 -15.87 -7.15
CA ALA A 116 -8.03 -15.09 -7.72
C ALA A 116 -8.43 -13.60 -7.81
N SER A 117 -7.45 -12.71 -7.75
CA SER A 117 -7.64 -11.27 -7.93
C SER A 117 -6.51 -10.71 -8.81
N GLN A 118 -6.83 -9.75 -9.68
CA GLN A 118 -5.87 -9.16 -10.61
C GLN A 118 -5.80 -7.64 -10.44
N GLY A 119 -4.61 -7.08 -10.58
CA GLY A 119 -4.31 -5.66 -10.43
C GLY A 119 -3.71 -5.33 -9.08
N MET A 120 -2.76 -4.38 -9.07
CA MET A 120 -1.97 -4.02 -7.89
C MET A 120 -2.84 -3.62 -6.69
N GLU A 121 -3.84 -2.77 -6.92
CA GLU A 121 -4.74 -2.32 -5.85
C GLU A 121 -5.58 -3.45 -5.26
N GLN A 122 -5.99 -4.44 -6.08
CA GLN A 122 -6.75 -5.59 -5.60
C GLN A 122 -5.88 -6.52 -4.75
N VAL A 123 -4.64 -6.76 -5.20
CA VAL A 123 -3.64 -7.52 -4.43
C VAL A 123 -3.40 -6.84 -3.08
N ILE A 124 -3.12 -5.54 -3.06
CA ILE A 124 -2.88 -4.77 -1.83
C ILE A 124 -4.12 -4.80 -0.92
N MET A 125 -5.32 -4.63 -1.47
CA MET A 125 -6.56 -4.66 -0.70
C MET A 125 -6.80 -6.04 -0.07
N GLY A 126 -6.54 -7.11 -0.82
CA GLY A 126 -6.63 -8.49 -0.34
C GLY A 126 -5.67 -8.74 0.82
N MET A 127 -4.40 -8.37 0.66
CA MET A 127 -3.40 -8.50 1.73
C MET A 127 -3.77 -7.67 2.96
N ARG A 128 -4.17 -6.41 2.76
CA ARG A 128 -4.63 -5.50 3.83
C ARG A 128 -5.77 -6.13 4.63
N THR A 129 -6.77 -6.67 3.95
CA THR A 129 -7.93 -7.30 4.60
C THR A 129 -7.52 -8.50 5.45
N ALA A 130 -6.62 -9.35 4.94
CA ALA A 130 -6.12 -10.51 5.69
C ALA A 130 -5.32 -10.08 6.93
N ILE A 131 -4.42 -9.09 6.81
CA ILE A 131 -3.64 -8.56 7.93
C ILE A 131 -4.54 -7.93 9.00
N GLU A 132 -5.58 -7.19 8.59
CA GLU A 132 -6.51 -6.56 9.53
C GLU A 132 -7.39 -7.58 10.28
N ASN A 133 -7.62 -8.75 9.69
CA ASN A 133 -8.35 -9.85 10.33
C ASN A 133 -7.46 -10.77 11.19
N ALA A 134 -6.13 -10.68 11.06
CA ALA A 134 -5.18 -11.48 11.81
C ALA A 134 -5.31 -11.26 13.32
N GLN A 135 -5.25 -12.36 14.08
CA GLN A 135 -5.40 -12.40 15.53
C GLN A 135 -4.12 -12.84 16.25
N GLU A 136 -3.34 -13.74 15.68
CA GLU A 136 -2.18 -14.35 16.33
C GLU A 136 -0.89 -14.02 15.58
N TYR A 137 -0.85 -14.30 14.28
CA TYR A 137 0.35 -14.07 13.49
C TYR A 137 0.10 -13.84 12.00
N VAL A 138 1.05 -13.14 11.38
CA VAL A 138 1.19 -12.98 9.93
C VAL A 138 2.62 -13.34 9.56
N TYR A 139 2.79 -14.40 8.76
CA TYR A 139 4.09 -14.82 8.25
C TYR A 139 4.17 -14.52 6.76
N ILE A 140 5.25 -13.87 6.35
CA ILE A 140 5.44 -13.42 4.98
C ILE A 140 6.73 -14.03 4.46
N ALA A 141 6.69 -14.58 3.27
CA ALA A 141 7.83 -15.06 2.54
C ALA A 141 7.94 -14.27 1.24
N SER A 142 9.06 -13.57 1.05
CA SER A 142 9.30 -12.85 -0.20
C SER A 142 10.79 -12.58 -0.41
N ALA A 143 11.24 -12.75 -1.66
CA ALA A 143 12.57 -12.35 -2.10
C ALA A 143 12.64 -10.88 -2.56
N SER A 144 11.49 -10.23 -2.80
CA SER A 144 11.38 -8.81 -3.13
C SER A 144 10.23 -8.17 -2.34
N PRO A 145 10.49 -7.72 -1.10
CA PRO A 145 9.45 -7.28 -0.18
C PRO A 145 8.93 -5.85 -0.45
N GLY A 146 9.29 -5.20 -1.55
CA GLY A 146 8.92 -3.81 -1.85
C GLY A 146 7.41 -3.54 -1.80
N LEU A 147 6.58 -4.51 -2.19
CA LEU A 147 5.12 -4.43 -2.11
C LEU A 147 4.61 -4.17 -0.67
N LEU A 148 5.35 -4.63 0.33
CA LEU A 148 4.97 -4.49 1.74
C LEU A 148 4.92 -3.03 2.20
N GLY A 149 5.63 -2.13 1.55
CA GLY A 149 5.62 -0.69 1.87
C GLY A 149 4.20 -0.08 1.83
N HIS A 150 3.33 -0.60 0.97
CA HIS A 150 1.93 -0.15 0.84
C HIS A 150 1.03 -0.60 2.02
N LEU A 151 1.53 -1.49 2.88
CA LEU A 151 0.78 -2.14 3.96
C LEU A 151 1.21 -1.64 5.35
N ARG A 152 2.04 -0.58 5.44
CA ARG A 152 2.54 -0.01 6.70
C ARG A 152 1.47 0.20 7.76
N GLY A 153 0.36 0.84 7.39
CA GLY A 153 -0.75 1.11 8.32
C GLY A 153 -1.36 -0.18 8.88
N SER A 154 -1.51 -1.20 8.05
CA SER A 154 -2.08 -2.50 8.45
C SER A 154 -1.14 -3.27 9.37
N PHE A 155 0.17 -3.24 9.12
CA PHE A 155 1.14 -3.82 10.03
C PHE A 155 1.17 -3.11 11.38
N SER A 156 1.08 -1.78 11.38
CA SER A 156 0.97 -1.00 12.62
C SER A 156 -0.27 -1.40 13.43
N ASN A 157 -1.43 -1.55 12.78
CA ASN A 157 -2.67 -1.97 13.44
C ASN A 157 -2.62 -3.41 13.94
N ALA A 158 -2.03 -4.33 13.17
CA ALA A 158 -1.86 -5.71 13.61
C ALA A 158 -0.93 -5.79 14.83
N LYS A 159 0.19 -5.05 14.82
CA LYS A 159 1.13 -5.00 15.93
C LYS A 159 0.50 -4.43 17.21
N SER A 160 -0.35 -3.40 17.11
CA SER A 160 -1.06 -2.85 18.28
C SER A 160 -2.07 -3.82 18.89
N ARG A 161 -2.56 -4.79 18.11
CA ARG A 161 -3.37 -5.91 18.60
C ARG A 161 -2.54 -7.08 19.17
N GLY A 162 -1.20 -6.98 19.15
CA GLY A 162 -0.31 -8.04 19.63
C GLY A 162 -0.02 -9.15 18.61
N VAL A 163 -0.41 -8.97 17.34
CA VAL A 163 -0.14 -9.94 16.27
C VAL A 163 1.37 -10.02 16.00
N VAL A 164 1.92 -11.23 15.96
CA VAL A 164 3.31 -11.49 15.59
C VAL A 164 3.47 -11.39 14.08
N ILE A 165 4.44 -10.62 13.60
CA ILE A 165 4.64 -10.43 12.15
C ILE A 165 6.08 -10.73 11.81
N GLU A 166 6.30 -11.77 11.01
CA GLU A 166 7.64 -12.22 10.61
C GLU A 166 7.77 -12.23 9.09
N LEU A 167 8.86 -11.64 8.60
CA LEU A 167 9.25 -11.69 7.20
C LEU A 167 10.45 -12.61 7.03
N PHE A 168 10.27 -13.63 6.19
CA PHE A 168 11.30 -14.54 5.72
C PHE A 168 11.76 -14.08 4.34
N THR A 169 13.04 -13.75 4.23
CA THR A 169 13.64 -13.30 2.98
C THR A 169 15.04 -13.88 2.79
N ILE A 170 15.41 -14.08 1.52
CA ILE A 170 16.73 -14.57 1.09
C ILE A 170 17.67 -13.43 0.70
N THR A 171 17.14 -12.23 0.43
CA THR A 171 17.94 -11.07 0.06
C THR A 171 18.47 -10.39 1.33
N PRO A 172 19.80 -10.30 1.54
CA PRO A 172 20.36 -9.60 2.69
C PRO A 172 20.19 -8.09 2.52
N GLY A 173 19.02 -7.58 2.91
CA GLY A 173 18.67 -6.19 2.66
C GLY A 173 17.58 -5.68 3.60
N ARG A 174 17.96 -5.36 4.84
CA ARG A 174 17.21 -4.42 5.71
C ARG A 174 16.85 -3.10 4.98
N LEU A 175 17.51 -2.81 3.87
CA LEU A 175 17.41 -1.60 3.04
C LEU A 175 16.21 -1.57 2.07
N GLU A 176 15.54 -2.69 1.79
CA GLU A 176 14.43 -2.71 0.81
C GLU A 176 13.04 -2.42 1.41
N ILE A 177 12.96 -2.24 2.74
CA ILE A 177 11.68 -1.99 3.42
C ILE A 177 11.77 -0.85 4.44
N PRO A 178 12.16 0.36 3.99
CA PRO A 178 12.29 1.51 4.87
C PRO A 178 10.96 1.83 5.56
N GLY A 179 10.98 1.94 6.89
CA GLY A 179 9.83 2.31 7.71
C GLY A 179 8.93 1.17 8.17
N LEU A 180 9.29 -0.11 7.92
CA LEU A 180 8.60 -1.28 8.51
C LEU A 180 9.38 -1.98 9.62
N GLU A 181 10.56 -1.48 9.98
CA GLU A 181 11.50 -2.10 10.93
C GLU A 181 10.91 -2.26 12.33
N HIS A 182 9.96 -1.40 12.70
CA HIS A 182 9.28 -1.42 13.99
C HIS A 182 8.06 -2.36 14.03
N TYR A 183 7.60 -2.83 12.87
CA TYR A 183 6.40 -3.67 12.78
C TYR A 183 6.72 -5.14 12.48
N LEU A 184 7.80 -5.40 11.73
CA LEU A 184 8.17 -6.72 11.21
C LEU A 184 9.46 -7.22 11.87
N GLU A 185 9.46 -8.48 12.31
CA GLU A 185 10.71 -9.19 12.59
C GLU A 185 11.24 -9.79 11.29
N VAL A 186 12.41 -9.33 10.84
CA VAL A 186 13.03 -9.83 9.61
C VAL A 186 13.95 -10.98 9.96
N LYS A 187 13.61 -12.17 9.45
CA LYS A 187 14.43 -13.37 9.52
C LYS A 187 15.09 -13.58 8.16
N ILE A 188 16.37 -13.24 8.10
CA ILE A 188 17.21 -13.62 6.97
C ILE A 188 17.44 -15.12 7.11
N MET A 189 16.90 -15.89 6.16
CA MET A 189 17.10 -17.33 6.15
C MET A 189 18.42 -17.61 5.44
N SER A 190 19.44 -17.98 6.21
CA SER A 190 20.67 -18.55 5.64
C SER A 190 20.43 -20.03 5.33
N PRO A 191 20.77 -20.52 4.12
CA PRO A 191 20.62 -21.91 3.77
C PRO A 191 21.41 -22.80 4.72
N ASN A 192 20.74 -23.73 5.39
CA ASN A 192 21.42 -24.91 5.93
C ASN A 192 20.96 -26.09 5.08
N THR A 193 21.89 -26.61 4.28
CA THR A 193 21.68 -27.79 3.45
C THR A 193 21.43 -28.97 4.35
N ASP A 194 20.25 -29.57 4.24
CA ASP A 194 20.01 -31.01 4.07
C ASP A 194 18.54 -31.28 4.37
N VAL A 195 17.98 -32.31 3.74
CA VAL A 195 16.59 -32.85 3.84
C VAL A 195 15.64 -32.48 2.70
N LEU A 196 15.71 -31.29 2.10
CA LEU A 196 14.66 -30.83 1.15
C LEU A 196 15.12 -30.68 -0.29
N THR A 197 16.42 -30.58 -0.48
CA THR A 197 17.07 -30.57 -1.79
C THR A 197 16.75 -31.83 -2.57
N GLU A 198 16.65 -33.01 -1.94
CA GLU A 198 16.39 -34.27 -2.68
C GLU A 198 14.94 -34.39 -3.14
N GLY A 199 13.96 -34.11 -2.27
CA GLY A 199 12.53 -34.27 -2.60
C GLY A 199 11.99 -33.21 -3.57
N PHE A 200 12.46 -31.96 -3.48
CA PHE A 200 12.07 -30.90 -4.43
C PHE A 200 13.03 -30.77 -5.62
N SER A 201 14.23 -31.36 -5.57
CA SER A 201 15.14 -31.45 -6.73
C SER A 201 14.44 -32.03 -7.94
N GLU A 202 13.70 -33.13 -7.76
CA GLU A 202 13.01 -33.77 -8.89
C GLU A 202 11.90 -32.89 -9.46
N ILE A 203 11.18 -32.15 -8.60
CA ILE A 203 10.15 -31.19 -9.02
C ILE A 203 10.79 -30.05 -9.81
N PHE A 204 11.85 -29.42 -9.30
CA PHE A 204 12.54 -28.31 -9.97
C PHE A 204 13.42 -28.72 -11.17
N LYS A 205 13.77 -30.01 -11.27
CA LYS A 205 14.42 -30.62 -12.45
C LYS A 205 13.39 -31.19 -13.44
N SER A 206 12.09 -31.10 -13.14
CA SER A 206 11.06 -31.52 -14.07
C SER A 206 11.18 -30.68 -15.35
N PRO A 207 11.29 -31.31 -16.54
CA PRO A 207 11.40 -30.61 -17.81
C PRO A 207 10.17 -29.77 -18.16
N GLU A 208 9.08 -29.88 -17.38
CA GLU A 208 7.85 -29.10 -17.52
C GLU A 208 7.94 -27.70 -16.87
N LEU A 209 8.98 -27.40 -16.09
CA LEU A 209 9.21 -26.08 -15.49
C LEU A 209 10.36 -25.38 -16.21
N SER A 210 10.06 -24.59 -17.25
CA SER A 210 11.07 -23.78 -17.91
C SER A 210 11.61 -22.69 -16.96
N PRO A 211 12.93 -22.51 -16.84
CA PRO A 211 13.54 -21.37 -16.14
C PRO A 211 12.99 -20.00 -16.56
N ASP A 212 12.58 -19.88 -17.82
CA ASP A 212 12.09 -18.64 -18.42
C ASP A 212 10.60 -18.38 -18.09
N GLU A 213 9.89 -19.38 -17.56
CA GLU A 213 8.46 -19.30 -17.23
C GLU A 213 8.21 -19.04 -15.73
N TRP A 214 9.25 -19.10 -14.89
CA TRP A 214 9.13 -18.99 -13.44
C TRP A 214 10.25 -18.16 -12.80
N GLU A 215 9.92 -16.95 -12.35
CA GLU A 215 10.80 -16.08 -11.57
C GLU A 215 10.41 -16.10 -10.07
N PRO A 216 10.98 -16.98 -9.23
CA PRO A 216 10.64 -17.08 -7.80
C PRO A 216 10.91 -15.79 -7.01
N THR A 217 11.78 -14.90 -7.52
CA THR A 217 12.05 -13.58 -6.93
C THR A 217 10.85 -12.63 -6.98
N ARG A 218 9.88 -12.92 -7.86
CA ARG A 218 8.68 -12.10 -8.09
C ARG A 218 7.42 -12.68 -7.42
N MET A 219 7.62 -13.58 -6.45
CA MET A 219 6.53 -14.15 -5.67
C MET A 219 6.57 -13.67 -4.22
N LEU A 220 5.40 -13.52 -3.63
CA LEU A 220 5.21 -13.35 -2.20
C LEU A 220 4.17 -14.34 -1.70
N ILE A 221 4.42 -14.98 -0.57
CA ILE A 221 3.43 -15.81 0.12
C ILE A 221 3.17 -15.21 1.50
N MET A 222 1.91 -14.97 1.84
CA MET A 222 1.49 -14.48 3.15
C MET A 222 0.55 -15.48 3.81
N ASN A 223 0.91 -15.92 5.00
CA ASN A 223 0.13 -16.81 5.84
C ASN A 223 -0.46 -16.03 7.02
N VAL A 224 -1.75 -16.23 7.30
CA VAL A 224 -2.45 -15.57 8.41
C VAL A 224 -3.13 -16.59 9.30
N ASP A 225 -2.72 -16.63 10.57
CA ASP A 225 -3.29 -17.47 11.64
C ASP A 225 -3.46 -18.97 11.30
N GLY A 226 -2.73 -19.48 10.30
CA GLY A 226 -2.87 -20.85 9.85
C GLY A 226 -4.22 -21.14 9.18
N LYS A 227 -4.97 -20.10 8.76
CA LYS A 227 -6.34 -20.19 8.24
C LYS A 227 -6.48 -19.64 6.83
N GLU A 228 -5.69 -18.64 6.49
CA GLU A 228 -5.72 -17.97 5.19
C GLU A 228 -4.30 -17.89 4.63
N SER A 229 -4.17 -18.11 3.32
CA SER A 229 -2.94 -17.92 2.57
C SER A 229 -3.21 -17.07 1.35
N ILE A 230 -2.26 -16.18 1.04
CA ILE A 230 -2.28 -15.32 -0.12
C ILE A 230 -0.96 -15.50 -0.85
N GLY A 231 -1.02 -16.10 -2.04
CA GLY A 231 0.11 -16.13 -2.98
C GLY A 231 -0.02 -14.96 -3.94
N VAL A 232 0.98 -14.09 -4.00
CA VAL A 232 1.05 -12.95 -4.90
C VAL A 232 2.12 -13.23 -5.96
N PHE A 233 1.77 -12.91 -7.20
CA PHE A 233 2.60 -13.11 -8.37
C PHE A 233 2.78 -11.77 -9.08
N LEU A 234 4.01 -11.28 -9.12
CA LEU A 234 4.38 -10.05 -9.80
C LEU A 234 4.84 -10.37 -11.23
N PRO A 235 4.41 -9.58 -12.23
CA PRO A 235 4.72 -9.85 -13.62
C PRO A 235 6.20 -9.61 -13.94
N SER A 236 6.71 -10.28 -14.98
CA SER A 236 8.06 -10.07 -15.51
C SER A 236 8.15 -8.80 -16.38
N ASP A 237 7.07 -8.50 -17.10
CA ASP A 237 6.89 -7.42 -18.06
C ASP A 237 6.06 -6.24 -17.51
N GLU A 238 6.34 -5.02 -17.99
CA GLU A 238 5.60 -3.81 -17.59
C GLU A 238 4.14 -3.76 -18.10
N SER A 239 3.80 -4.57 -19.11
CA SER A 239 2.45 -4.63 -19.70
C SER A 239 1.46 -5.48 -18.90
N SER A 240 1.94 -6.38 -18.04
CA SER A 240 1.08 -7.29 -17.28
C SER A 240 0.74 -6.74 -15.90
N GLN A 241 -0.39 -7.19 -15.37
CA GLN A 241 -0.85 -6.83 -14.02
C GLN A 241 -0.49 -7.93 -13.03
N PRO A 242 -0.09 -7.59 -11.78
CA PRO A 242 0.08 -8.59 -10.74
C PRO A 242 -1.24 -9.27 -10.41
N TRP A 243 -1.17 -10.47 -9.87
CA TRP A 243 -2.35 -11.18 -9.40
C TRP A 243 -2.08 -11.89 -8.09
N SER A 244 -3.15 -12.19 -7.35
CA SER A 244 -3.09 -12.96 -6.11
C SER A 244 -4.06 -14.12 -6.13
N LEU A 245 -3.65 -15.23 -5.51
CA LEU A 245 -4.49 -16.37 -5.18
C LEU A 245 -4.73 -16.40 -3.67
N HIS A 246 -5.97 -16.25 -3.28
CA HIS A 246 -6.39 -16.35 -1.89
C HIS A 246 -6.95 -17.74 -1.63
N ILE A 247 -6.56 -18.35 -0.51
CA ILE A 247 -7.00 -19.69 -0.12
C ILE A 247 -7.32 -19.71 1.37
N ARG A 248 -8.53 -20.16 1.70
CA ARG A 248 -9.03 -20.37 3.07
C ARG A 248 -9.16 -21.86 3.37
N SER A 249 -8.02 -22.54 3.37
CA SER A 249 -7.93 -23.97 3.69
C SER A 249 -6.75 -24.21 4.60
N ARG A 250 -7.01 -24.72 5.81
CA ARG A 250 -5.97 -25.05 6.80
C ARG A 250 -4.92 -26.00 6.24
N LEU A 251 -5.32 -26.99 5.45
CA LEU A 251 -4.39 -27.95 4.86
C LEU A 251 -3.44 -27.27 3.87
N VAL A 252 -3.97 -26.45 2.96
CA VAL A 252 -3.16 -25.74 1.96
C VAL A 252 -2.22 -24.75 2.63
N VAL A 253 -2.73 -24.00 3.61
CA VAL A 253 -1.94 -23.09 4.45
C VAL A 253 -0.79 -23.83 5.11
N LEU A 254 -1.04 -24.98 5.75
CA LEU A 254 -0.01 -25.76 6.42
C LEU A 254 1.04 -26.28 5.44
N ILE A 255 0.61 -26.80 4.29
CA ILE A 255 1.53 -27.27 3.23
C ILE A 255 2.39 -26.12 2.72
N GLN A 256 1.79 -24.99 2.35
CA GLN A 256 2.52 -23.82 1.87
C GLN A 256 3.47 -23.27 2.93
N TRP A 257 3.07 -23.28 4.21
CA TRP A 257 3.95 -22.87 5.30
C TRP A 257 5.13 -23.82 5.48
N GLN A 258 4.89 -25.13 5.40
CA GLN A 258 5.97 -26.11 5.44
C GLN A 258 6.91 -25.92 4.25
N VAL A 259 6.38 -25.79 3.03
CA VAL A 259 7.14 -25.51 1.80
C VAL A 259 7.93 -24.22 1.93
N VAL A 260 7.33 -23.13 2.43
CA VAL A 260 8.02 -21.84 2.65
C VAL A 260 9.20 -21.99 3.61
N LYS A 261 8.98 -22.63 4.77
CA LYS A 261 10.05 -22.92 5.74
C LYS A 261 11.17 -23.79 5.18
N THR A 262 10.81 -24.64 4.22
CA THR A 262 11.60 -25.73 3.65
C THR A 262 12.40 -25.31 2.42
N VAL A 263 11.76 -24.60 1.49
CA VAL A 263 12.29 -24.22 0.19
C VAL A 263 13.09 -22.92 0.29
N LEU A 264 12.69 -21.98 1.15
CA LEU A 264 13.45 -20.72 1.30
C LEU A 264 14.80 -20.90 2.02
N SER A 265 14.99 -22.00 2.73
CA SER A 265 16.32 -22.45 3.17
C SER A 265 17.17 -23.06 2.05
N SER A 266 16.68 -23.18 0.80
CA SER A 266 17.37 -23.92 -0.29
C SER A 266 17.39 -23.22 -1.67
N VAL A 267 16.60 -22.14 -1.88
CA VAL A 267 16.40 -21.51 -3.20
C VAL A 267 17.63 -20.80 -3.79
N GLU A 268 18.58 -20.37 -2.97
CA GLU A 268 19.71 -19.55 -3.44
C GLU A 268 20.69 -20.32 -4.36
N ALA A 269 20.90 -21.61 -4.09
CA ALA A 269 21.81 -22.46 -4.89
C ALA A 269 21.29 -22.69 -6.32
N ILE A 270 19.97 -22.71 -6.52
CA ILE A 270 19.35 -22.94 -7.84
C ILE A 270 19.39 -21.64 -8.67
N ILE A 271 19.24 -20.48 -8.04
CA ILE A 271 19.32 -19.18 -8.72
C ILE A 271 20.77 -18.90 -9.15
N GLN A 272 21.77 -19.26 -8.34
CA GLN A 272 23.17 -19.05 -8.71
C GLN A 272 23.72 -20.09 -9.70
N ASN A 273 23.29 -21.36 -9.66
CA ASN A 273 23.71 -22.37 -10.66
C ASN A 273 23.03 -22.22 -12.03
N LYS A 274 22.06 -21.30 -12.20
CA LYS A 274 21.54 -20.93 -13.52
C LYS A 274 22.28 -19.74 -14.15
N MET A 275 23.17 -19.07 -13.41
CA MET A 275 23.99 -17.96 -13.91
C MET A 275 25.42 -18.37 -14.34
N PHE A 276 25.72 -19.68 -14.37
CA PHE A 276 26.98 -20.23 -14.90
C PHE A 276 26.73 -21.38 -15.87
#